data_AF-A0A4S0QQC0-F1
#
_entry.id   AF-A0A4S0QQC0-F1
#
_cell.length_a   1.000
_cell.length_b   1.000
_cell.length_c   1.000
_cell.angle_alpha   90.00
_cell.angle_beta   90.00
_cell.angle_gamma   90.00
#
_symmetry.space_group_name_H-M   'P 1'
#
loop_
_entity.id
_entity.type
_entity.pdbx_description
1 polymer ?
#
loop_
_entity_poly.entity_id
_entity_poly.type
_entity_poly.pdbx_seq_one_letter_code
_entity_poly.pdbx_strand_id
1 'polypeptide(L)'
;VKHVFGYPGGAVLPIYDEIFQQDEVEHILVRHEQGAGHAAEGYARSTGKAGVLLVTSGPGATNAVTPLQDALMDSIPLVCLTGQVPTSLIGSDAFQECDTVGITRPC
;
A
#
# COMPACT_ATOMS: atom_id res chain seq x y z
N VAL A 1 -10.64 5.59 9.29
CA VAL A 1 -10.07 4.27 8.88
C VAL A 1 -9.91 3.43 10.14
N LYS A 2 -10.18 2.12 10.10
CA LYS A 2 -10.05 1.23 11.28
C LYS A 2 -9.09 0.05 11.06
N HIS A 3 -8.96 -0.44 9.83
CA HIS A 3 -8.05 -1.52 9.47
C HIS A 3 -7.17 -1.07 8.31
N VAL A 4 -5.89 -1.46 8.35
CA VAL A 4 -4.93 -1.26 7.27
C VAL A 4 -4.28 -2.60 6.95
N PHE A 5 -4.34 -3.03 5.70
CA PHE A 5 -3.75 -4.28 5.23
C PHE A 5 -2.36 -3.99 4.68
N GLY A 6 -1.32 -4.74 5.07
CA GLY A 6 -0.01 -4.36 4.58
C GLY A 6 1.12 -5.32 4.88
N TYR A 7 2.25 -5.01 4.26
CA TYR A 7 3.53 -5.69 4.48
C TYR A 7 4.61 -4.64 4.75
N PRO A 8 5.35 -4.74 5.87
CA PRO A 8 6.31 -3.72 6.28
C PRO A 8 7.57 -3.72 5.40
N GLY A 9 8.23 -2.56 5.32
CA GLY A 9 9.53 -2.41 4.68
C GLY A 9 10.18 -1.07 5.01
N GLY A 10 11.46 -0.92 4.66
CA GLY A 10 12.31 0.18 5.12
C GLY A 10 11.73 1.58 4.90
N ALA A 11 11.13 1.82 3.73
CA ALA A 11 10.61 3.13 3.34
C ALA A 11 9.30 3.53 4.06
N VAL A 12 8.65 2.60 4.77
CA VAL A 12 7.41 2.86 5.54
C VAL A 12 7.57 2.60 7.04
N LEU A 13 8.78 2.26 7.51
CA LEU A 13 9.03 2.01 8.93
C LEU A 13 8.53 3.14 9.86
N PRO A 14 8.71 4.44 9.54
CA PRO A 14 8.17 5.50 10.39
C PRO A 14 6.65 5.45 10.55
N ILE A 15 5.91 5.03 9.51
CA ILE A 15 4.45 4.88 9.58
C ILE A 15 4.08 3.68 10.46
N TYR A 16 4.80 2.57 10.30
CA TYR A 16 4.59 1.37 11.11
C TYR A 16 4.89 1.58 12.59
N ASP A 17 5.91 2.39 12.92
CA ASP A 17 6.26 2.73 14.29
C ASP A 17 5.12 3.53 14.96
N GLU A 18 4.58 4.54 14.27
CA GLU A 18 3.43 5.30 14.78
C GLU A 18 2.16 4.44 14.91
N ILE A 19 1.90 3.55 13.96
CA ILE A 19 0.77 2.60 14.06
C ILE A 19 0.96 1.68 15.28
N PHE A 20 2.20 1.28 15.59
CA PHE A 20 2.49 0.40 16.73
C PHE A 20 2.27 1.09 18.10
N GLN A 21 2.34 2.43 18.14
CA GLN A 21 2.20 3.21 19.39
C GLN A 21 0.75 3.59 19.74
N GLN A 22 -0.24 3.09 18.98
CA GLN A 22 -1.65 3.44 19.14
C GLN A 22 -2.58 2.24 18.89
N ASP A 23 -3.82 2.32 19.37
CA ASP A 23 -4.83 1.24 19.28
C ASP A 23 -6.05 1.60 18.38
N GLU A 24 -6.06 2.78 17.74
CA GLU A 24 -7.19 3.24 16.93
C GLU A 24 -7.26 2.60 15.53
N VAL A 25 -6.10 2.24 14.97
CA VAL A 25 -5.91 1.61 13.67
C VAL A 25 -5.26 0.25 13.85
N GLU A 26 -5.95 -0.81 13.42
CA GLU A 26 -5.43 -2.17 13.43
C GLU A 26 -4.67 -2.46 12.13
N HIS A 27 -3.42 -2.92 12.25
CA HIS A 27 -2.65 -3.42 11.11
C HIS A 27 -2.88 -4.93 10.92
N ILE A 28 -3.24 -5.30 9.69
CA ILE A 28 -3.41 -6.70 9.28
C ILE A 28 -2.22 -7.08 8.40
N LEU A 29 -1.32 -7.89 8.97
CA LEU A 29 -0.13 -8.38 8.29
C LEU A 29 -0.46 -9.48 7.29
N VAL A 30 -0.26 -9.19 6.00
CA VAL A 30 -0.37 -10.18 4.93
C VAL A 30 0.95 -10.94 4.71
N ARG A 31 0.98 -11.84 3.73
CA ARG A 31 2.21 -12.56 3.32
C ARG A 31 2.75 -12.14 1.95
N HIS A 32 2.00 -11.32 1.24
CA HIS A 32 2.37 -10.72 -0.04
C HIS A 32 1.52 -9.47 -0.27
N GLU A 33 2.09 -8.39 -0.81
CA GLU A 33 1.42 -7.09 -0.97
C GLU A 33 0.21 -7.16 -1.89
N GLN A 34 0.26 -8.00 -2.93
CA GLN A 34 -0.92 -8.32 -3.75
C GLN A 34 -2.10 -8.80 -2.88
N GLY A 35 -1.82 -9.61 -1.86
CA GLY A 35 -2.81 -10.06 -0.89
C GLY A 35 -3.33 -8.93 0.00
N ALA A 36 -2.53 -7.91 0.31
CA ALA A 36 -3.01 -6.72 1.01
C ALA A 36 -4.03 -5.95 0.17
N GLY A 37 -3.76 -5.78 -1.12
CA GLY A 37 -4.69 -5.13 -2.05
C GLY A 37 -6.02 -5.87 -2.14
N HIS A 38 -6.00 -7.17 -2.47
CA HIS A 38 -7.23 -7.95 -2.58
C HIS A 38 -7.99 -8.10 -1.24
N ALA A 39 -7.28 -8.12 -0.10
CA ALA A 39 -7.94 -8.09 1.21
C ALA A 39 -8.63 -6.74 1.46
N ALA A 40 -7.99 -5.63 1.10
CA ALA A 40 -8.57 -4.31 1.20
C ALA A 40 -9.76 -4.12 0.24
N GLU A 41 -9.75 -4.74 -0.94
CA GLU A 41 -10.92 -4.82 -1.83
C GLU A 41 -12.08 -5.58 -1.18
N GLY A 42 -11.82 -6.77 -0.65
CA GLY A 42 -12.82 -7.57 0.06
C GLY A 42 -13.41 -6.83 1.27
N TYR A 43 -12.57 -6.11 2.01
CA TYR A 43 -13.00 -5.21 3.07
C TYR A 43 -13.94 -4.11 2.55
N ALA A 44 -13.57 -3.47 1.44
CA ALA A 44 -14.37 -2.40 0.87
C ALA A 44 -15.74 -2.89 0.39
N ARG A 45 -15.78 -4.03 -0.30
CA ARG A 45 -17.02 -4.66 -0.76
C ARG A 45 -17.94 -5.08 0.39
N SER A 46 -17.37 -5.63 1.47
CA SER A 46 -18.15 -6.15 2.59
C SER A 46 -18.65 -5.08 3.57
N THR A 47 -17.99 -3.91 3.61
CA THR A 47 -18.30 -2.87 4.61
C THR A 47 -18.87 -1.59 4.02
N GLY A 48 -18.73 -1.37 2.70
CA GLY A 48 -19.06 -0.11 2.04
C GLY A 48 -18.11 1.04 2.41
N LYS A 49 -17.00 0.78 3.11
CA LYS A 49 -15.96 1.76 3.47
C LYS A 49 -14.76 1.59 2.56
N ALA A 50 -13.95 2.65 2.37
CA ALA A 50 -12.72 2.52 1.60
C ALA A 50 -11.76 1.50 2.24
N GLY A 51 -11.23 0.59 1.42
CA GLY A 51 -10.12 -0.29 1.78
C GLY A 51 -8.83 0.51 1.84
N VAL A 52 -7.95 0.20 2.80
CA VAL A 52 -6.65 0.88 2.93
C VAL A 52 -5.55 -0.16 2.97
N LEU A 53 -4.57 -0.03 2.08
CA LEU A 53 -3.35 -0.82 2.10
C LEU A 53 -2.11 0.04 2.33
N LEU A 54 -1.13 -0.52 3.04
CA LEU A 54 0.17 0.08 3.32
C LEU A 54 1.28 -0.86 2.89
N VAL A 55 2.11 -0.43 1.94
CA VAL A 55 3.21 -1.22 1.37
C VAL A 55 4.49 -0.38 1.24
N THR A 56 5.65 -1.02 1.22
CA THR A 56 6.94 -0.32 1.07
C THR A 56 7.18 0.18 -0.36
N SER A 57 8.28 0.89 -0.58
CA SER A 57 8.75 1.31 -1.91
C SER A 57 9.13 0.13 -2.82
N GLY A 58 9.48 0.44 -4.07
CA GLY A 58 10.09 -0.53 -4.98
C GLY A 58 9.21 -1.78 -5.16
N PRO A 59 9.68 -2.97 -4.73
CA PRO A 59 8.95 -4.23 -4.90
C PRO A 59 7.57 -4.23 -4.23
N GLY A 60 7.43 -3.60 -3.06
CA GLY A 60 6.15 -3.58 -2.35
C GLY A 60 5.07 -2.83 -3.11
N ALA A 61 5.43 -1.66 -3.65
CA ALA A 61 4.56 -0.86 -4.51
C ALA A 61 4.22 -1.57 -5.82
N THR A 62 5.18 -2.20 -6.49
CA THR A 62 4.92 -2.91 -7.75
C THR A 62 4.05 -4.16 -7.57
N ASN A 63 4.15 -4.84 -6.44
CA ASN A 63 3.28 -5.97 -6.10
C ASN A 63 1.81 -5.56 -5.88
N ALA A 64 1.55 -4.27 -5.63
CA ALA A 64 0.20 -3.72 -5.47
C ALA A 64 -0.45 -3.30 -6.80
N VAL A 65 0.25 -3.36 -7.94
CA VAL A 65 -0.29 -2.93 -9.25
C VAL A 65 -1.51 -3.74 -9.65
N THR A 66 -1.46 -5.07 -9.52
CA THR A 66 -2.58 -5.95 -9.89
C THR A 66 -3.87 -5.62 -9.12
N PRO A 67 -3.89 -5.55 -7.78
CA PRO A 67 -5.11 -5.22 -7.05
C PRO A 67 -5.55 -3.75 -7.23
N LEU A 68 -4.63 -2.82 -7.52
CA LEU A 68 -5.00 -1.45 -7.88
C LEU A 68 -5.80 -1.43 -9.19
N GLN A 69 -5.29 -2.09 -10.22
CA GLN A 69 -5.97 -2.18 -11.51
C GLN A 69 -7.31 -2.92 -11.40
N ASP A 70 -7.38 -4.01 -10.63
CA ASP A 70 -8.61 -4.77 -10.39
C ASP A 70 -9.68 -3.88 -9.75
N ALA A 71 -9.30 -3.16 -8.70
CA ALA A 71 -10.18 -2.24 -7.99
C ALA A 71 -10.69 -1.09 -8.87
N LEU A 72 -9.85 -0.52 -9.73
CA LEU A 72 -10.28 0.51 -10.68
C LEU A 72 -11.32 -0.04 -11.66
N MET A 73 -11.09 -1.23 -12.23
CA MET A 73 -12.01 -1.84 -13.19
C MET A 73 -13.36 -2.19 -12.56
N ASP A 74 -13.35 -2.59 -11.29
CA ASP A 74 -14.55 -2.97 -10.55
C ASP A 74 -15.17 -1.83 -9.72
N SER A 75 -14.63 -0.61 -9.81
CA SER A 75 -15.08 0.57 -9.06
C SER A 75 -15.08 0.37 -7.53
N ILE A 76 -14.03 -0.26 -7.01
CA ILE A 76 -13.86 -0.55 -5.58
C ILE A 76 -13.09 0.58 -4.89
N PRO A 77 -13.62 1.18 -3.82
CA PRO A 77 -12.96 2.31 -3.17
C PRO A 77 -11.74 1.84 -2.39
N LEU A 78 -10.57 2.28 -2.82
CA LEU A 78 -9.27 1.89 -2.28
C LEU A 78 -8.33 3.08 -2.09
N VAL A 79 -7.53 3.04 -1.04
CA VAL A 79 -6.43 3.97 -0.77
C VAL A 79 -5.16 3.17 -0.56
N CYS A 80 -4.20 3.31 -1.48
CA CYS A 80 -2.88 2.69 -1.37
C CYS A 80 -1.85 3.69 -0.87
N LEU A 81 -1.28 3.41 0.30
CA LEU A 81 -0.15 4.14 0.86
C LEU A 81 1.13 3.37 0.54
N THR A 82 2.01 3.98 -0.25
CA THR A 82 3.30 3.39 -0.62
C THR A 82 4.45 4.20 -0.01
N GLY A 83 5.47 3.51 0.50
CA GLY A 83 6.75 4.16 0.80
C GLY A 83 7.47 4.63 -0.46
N GLN A 84 8.46 5.50 -0.27
CA GLN A 84 9.41 5.88 -1.31
C GLN A 84 10.80 6.15 -0.69
N VAL A 85 11.84 6.09 -1.51
CA VAL A 85 13.17 6.56 -1.13
C VAL A 85 13.14 8.04 -0.71
N PRO A 86 14.08 8.50 0.15
CA PRO A 86 14.24 9.91 0.46
C PRO A 86 14.26 10.79 -0.79
N THR A 87 13.66 11.97 -0.71
CA THR A 87 13.49 12.86 -1.86
C THR A 87 14.81 13.25 -2.54
N SER A 88 15.91 13.31 -1.78
CA SER A 88 17.25 13.59 -2.30
C SER A 88 17.84 12.46 -3.15
N LEU A 89 17.24 11.27 -3.13
CA LEU A 89 17.67 10.09 -3.88
C LEU A 89 16.77 9.79 -5.07
N ILE A 90 15.66 10.53 -5.25
CA ILE A 90 14.77 10.33 -6.41
C ILE A 90 15.51 10.70 -7.70
N GLY A 91 15.46 9.80 -8.68
CA GLY A 91 16.13 9.88 -9.98
C GLY A 91 17.57 9.40 -9.99
N SER A 92 18.02 8.67 -8.95
CA SER A 92 19.42 8.23 -8.81
C SER A 92 19.63 6.72 -8.92
N ASP A 93 18.57 5.97 -9.25
CA ASP A 93 18.54 4.50 -9.24
C ASP A 93 18.90 3.94 -7.84
N ALA A 94 18.37 4.59 -6.80
CA ALA A 94 18.63 4.22 -5.43
C ALA A 94 18.04 2.83 -5.10
N PHE A 95 18.54 2.21 -4.02
CA PHE A 95 18.04 0.92 -3.58
C PHE A 95 16.52 0.98 -3.30
N GLN A 96 15.78 0.08 -3.95
CA GLN A 96 14.30 0.01 -3.89
C GLN A 96 13.59 1.28 -4.37
N GLU A 97 14.23 2.08 -5.22
CA GLU A 97 13.58 3.13 -5.98
C GLU A 97 12.76 2.53 -7.14
N CYS A 98 11.56 3.04 -7.34
CA CYS A 98 10.80 2.86 -8.57
C CYS A 98 9.93 4.10 -8.83
N ASP A 99 9.59 4.34 -10.10
CA ASP A 99 8.58 5.33 -10.47
C ASP A 99 7.17 4.81 -10.15
N THR A 100 6.86 4.66 -8.86
CA THR A 100 5.56 4.20 -8.38
C THR A 100 4.43 5.02 -9.00
N VAL A 101 4.60 6.35 -9.09
CA VAL A 101 3.59 7.25 -9.64
C VAL A 101 3.35 6.97 -11.12
N GLY A 102 4.41 6.77 -11.92
CA GLY A 102 4.28 6.42 -13.33
C GLY A 102 3.67 5.04 -13.54
N ILE A 103 4.11 4.04 -12.76
CA ILE A 103 3.64 2.66 -12.85
C ILE A 103 2.15 2.54 -12.50
N THR A 104 1.68 3.25 -11.48
CA THR A 104 0.28 3.16 -11.01
C THR A 104 -0.65 4.20 -11.63
N ARG A 105 -0.14 5.15 -12.43
CA ARG A 105 -0.96 6.17 -13.12
C ARG A 105 -2.14 5.62 -13.96
N PRO A 106 -2.01 4.50 -14.70
CA PRO A 106 -3.12 3.97 -15.49
C PRO A 106 -4.05 3.07 -14.66
N CYS A 107 -3.65 2.75 -13.43
CA CYS A 107 -4.38 1.88 -12.52
C CYS A 107 -5.39 2.64 -11.68
#